data_AF-A0A0V0JAR8-F1
#
_entry.id   AF-A0A0V0JAR8-F1
#
_cell.length_a   1.000
_cell.length_b   1.000
_cell.length_c   1.000
_cell.angle_alpha   90.00
_cell.angle_beta   90.00
_cell.angle_gamma   90.00
#
_symmetry.space_group_name_H-M   'P 1'
#
loop_
_entity.id
_entity.type
_entity.pdbx_description
1 polymer ?
#
loop_
_entity_poly.entity_id
_entity_poly.type
_entity_poly.pdbx_seq_one_letter_code
_entity_poly.pdbx_strand_id
1 'polypeptide(L)'
;VKLWQGQSVVAYQNSPQFSTLKGNLTRLDMEGSKIMAEFEAMDTDNNGFITRPELIDYVKRNNLDPEMVDKWFTWFDMENTGHITADEICTTLGIGMRKDYQEKVEKKREQIRKGEIAPPANAPPQYAAPPPKLMEGVDILHKDEPNSEVLEEALNLVRDHEREYSKDSSLARYLKEQMELHYGRHWHVIVASHTMGCAVGHEDKYFIHFRYRNRLYIFYRTPQPDQSDNMF
;
A
#
# COMPACT_ATOMS: atom_id res chain seq x y z
N VAL A 1 23.35 -19.08 16.99
CA VAL A 1 23.77 -17.77 16.46
C VAL A 1 22.82 -17.41 15.34
N LYS A 2 22.19 -16.24 15.46
CA LYS A 2 21.33 -15.47 14.54
C LYS A 2 21.00 -16.07 13.17
N LEU A 3 19.73 -15.96 12.77
CA LEU A 3 19.22 -15.08 11.69
C LEU A 3 17.74 -15.41 11.42
N TRP A 4 16.82 -14.62 11.99
CA TRP A 4 15.47 -14.46 11.44
C TRP A 4 15.41 -13.06 10.87
N GLN A 5 15.70 -12.96 9.57
CA GLN A 5 15.53 -11.75 8.77
C GLN A 5 14.23 -11.90 7.97
N GLY A 6 13.38 -10.88 8.05
CA GLY A 6 12.42 -10.49 7.01
C GLY A 6 11.46 -11.58 6.53
N GLN A 7 10.38 -11.82 7.27
CA GLN A 7 9.17 -12.28 6.60
C GLN A 7 8.65 -11.14 5.73
N SER A 8 8.56 -11.38 4.42
CA SER A 8 7.86 -10.48 3.50
C SER A 8 6.43 -10.28 4.01
N VAL A 9 5.92 -9.04 3.93
CA VAL A 9 4.52 -8.67 4.25
C VAL A 9 3.52 -9.65 3.61
N VAL A 10 3.85 -10.17 2.42
CA VAL A 10 3.07 -11.18 1.68
C VAL A 10 2.97 -12.53 2.40
N ALA A 11 4.03 -12.97 3.09
CA ALA A 11 4.02 -14.22 3.84
C ALA A 11 3.17 -14.12 5.12
N TYR A 12 3.15 -12.93 5.74
CA TYR A 12 2.33 -12.67 6.91
C TYR A 12 0.84 -12.51 6.56
N GLN A 13 0.51 -11.82 5.48
CA GLN A 13 -0.87 -11.68 4.98
C GLN A 13 -1.52 -13.02 4.60
N ASN A 14 -0.71 -14.02 4.25
CA ASN A 14 -1.18 -15.37 3.97
C ASN A 14 -1.14 -16.30 5.19
N SER A 15 -0.76 -15.79 6.37
CA SER A 15 -0.68 -16.61 7.57
C SER A 15 -2.07 -16.93 8.13
N PRO A 16 -2.24 -18.11 8.76
CA PRO A 16 -3.46 -18.45 9.49
C PRO A 16 -3.79 -17.42 10.59
N GLN A 17 -2.75 -16.77 11.13
CA GLN A 17 -2.86 -15.74 12.16
C GLN A 17 -3.55 -14.49 11.59
N PHE A 18 -3.11 -14.00 10.42
CA PHE A 18 -3.74 -12.86 9.74
C PHE A 18 -5.16 -13.16 9.27
N SER A 19 -5.43 -14.36 8.75
CA SER A 19 -6.79 -14.79 8.37
C SER A 19 -7.75 -14.82 9.58
N THR A 20 -7.27 -15.34 10.72
CA THR A 20 -8.03 -15.34 11.98
C THR A 20 -8.25 -13.91 12.49
N LEU A 21 -7.23 -13.07 12.42
CA LEU A 21 -7.27 -11.66 12.83
C LEU A 21 -8.30 -10.87 11.99
N LYS A 22 -8.24 -11.04 10.67
CA LYS A 22 -9.17 -10.43 9.71
C LYS A 22 -10.60 -10.93 9.93
N GLY A 23 -10.78 -12.23 10.20
CA GLY A 23 -12.08 -12.81 10.55
C GLY A 23 -12.67 -12.24 11.83
N ASN A 24 -11.84 -11.96 12.84
CA ASN A 24 -12.24 -11.32 14.08
C ASN A 24 -12.53 -9.82 13.90
N LEU A 25 -11.75 -9.12 13.07
CA LEU A 25 -11.99 -7.72 12.66
C LEU A 25 -13.27 -7.56 11.86
N THR A 26 -13.66 -8.53 11.02
CA THR A 26 -14.95 -8.51 10.31
C THR A 26 -16.14 -8.86 11.20
N ARG A 27 -15.90 -9.49 12.35
CA ARG A 27 -16.93 -9.86 13.34
C ARG A 27 -17.14 -8.82 14.43
N LEU A 28 -16.17 -7.92 14.62
CA LEU A 28 -16.31 -6.71 15.41
C LEU A 28 -16.82 -5.64 14.44
N ASP A 29 -17.99 -5.08 14.66
CA ASP A 29 -18.68 -4.15 13.75
C ASP A 29 -17.95 -2.78 13.60
N MET A 30 -16.67 -2.76 13.20
CA MET A 30 -15.89 -1.56 12.93
C MET A 30 -15.67 -1.44 11.42
N GLU A 31 -16.47 -0.59 10.77
CA GLU A 31 -16.21 -0.18 9.39
C GLU A 31 -14.80 0.41 9.30
N GLY A 32 -13.94 -0.09 8.41
CA GLY A 32 -12.55 0.39 8.30
C GLY A 32 -12.41 1.90 8.12
N SER A 33 -13.42 2.53 7.50
CA SER A 33 -13.57 4.00 7.40
C SER A 33 -13.59 4.70 8.77
N LYS A 34 -14.23 4.09 9.77
CA LYS A 34 -14.31 4.62 11.15
C LYS A 34 -12.96 4.53 11.86
N ILE A 35 -12.24 3.42 11.70
CA ILE A 35 -10.90 3.25 12.29
C ILE A 35 -9.92 4.29 11.71
N MET A 36 -9.98 4.56 10.41
CA MET A 36 -9.16 5.62 9.82
C MET A 36 -9.51 6.99 10.42
N ALA A 37 -10.80 7.31 10.58
CA ALA A 37 -11.20 8.57 11.20
C ALA A 37 -10.74 8.70 12.66
N GLU A 38 -10.76 7.60 13.42
CA GLU A 38 -10.23 7.54 14.78
C GLU A 38 -8.70 7.75 14.79
N PHE A 39 -7.97 7.08 13.90
CA PHE A 39 -6.53 7.24 13.76
C PHE A 39 -6.15 8.69 13.42
N GLU A 40 -6.86 9.34 12.49
CA GLU A 40 -6.62 10.75 12.17
C GLU A 40 -6.93 11.70 13.33
N ALA A 41 -7.87 11.34 14.20
CA ALA A 41 -8.15 12.10 15.43
C ALA A 41 -7.09 11.87 16.51
N MET A 42 -6.40 10.73 16.48
CA MET A 42 -5.28 10.40 17.38
C MET A 42 -3.98 11.06 16.92
N ASP A 43 -3.70 11.08 15.62
CA ASP A 43 -2.55 11.76 15.00
C ASP A 43 -2.75 13.30 14.97
N THR A 44 -2.85 13.88 16.16
CA THR A 44 -3.11 15.32 16.33
C THR A 44 -2.00 16.19 15.77
N ASP A 45 -0.77 15.67 15.71
CA ASP A 45 0.35 16.39 15.18
C ASP A 45 0.52 16.15 13.67
N ASN A 46 -0.26 15.26 13.04
CA ASN A 46 -0.23 14.95 11.61
C ASN A 46 1.16 14.48 11.15
N ASN A 47 1.85 13.72 11.99
CA ASN A 47 3.14 13.13 11.62
C ASN A 47 2.97 11.77 10.90
N GLY A 48 1.74 11.27 10.74
CA GLY A 48 1.43 10.05 10.00
C GLY A 48 1.60 8.76 10.80
N PHE A 49 1.94 8.83 12.09
CA PHE A 49 2.05 7.67 12.97
C PHE A 49 1.56 8.01 14.38
N ILE A 50 1.16 7.00 15.14
CA ILE A 50 0.83 7.15 16.55
C ILE A 50 1.76 6.28 17.39
N THR A 51 2.27 6.86 18.45
CA THR A 51 3.05 6.18 19.47
C THR A 51 2.12 5.57 20.52
N ARG A 52 2.62 4.60 21.28
CA ARG A 52 1.85 4.03 22.39
C ARG A 52 1.41 5.09 23.42
N PRO A 53 2.26 6.04 23.87
CA PRO A 53 1.83 7.11 24.75
C PRO A 53 0.70 7.97 24.18
N GLU A 54 0.75 8.34 22.89
CA GLU A 54 -0.32 9.13 22.25
C GLU A 54 -1.65 8.39 22.24
N LEU A 55 -1.63 7.09 21.96
CA LEU A 55 -2.84 6.26 22.01
C LEU A 55 -3.38 6.11 23.44
N ILE A 56 -2.51 5.94 24.45
CA ILE A 56 -2.90 5.91 25.86
C ILE A 56 -3.58 7.22 26.26
N ASP A 57 -3.01 8.36 25.87
CA ASP A 57 -3.54 9.68 26.20
C ASP A 57 -4.88 9.93 25.52
N TYR A 58 -5.03 9.48 24.27
CA TYR A 58 -6.31 9.53 23.55
C TYR A 58 -7.38 8.68 24.25
N VAL A 59 -7.07 7.44 24.62
CA VAL A 59 -7.99 6.52 25.31
C VAL A 59 -8.44 7.11 26.65
N LYS A 60 -7.52 7.69 27.43
CA LYS A 60 -7.84 8.37 28.69
C LYS A 60 -8.72 9.59 28.48
N ARG A 61 -8.39 10.45 27.51
CA ARG A 61 -9.12 11.70 27.24
C ARG A 61 -10.56 11.44 26.79
N ASN A 62 -10.77 10.36 26.04
CA ASN A 62 -12.09 9.99 25.53
C ASN A 62 -12.82 8.97 26.41
N ASN A 63 -12.26 8.62 27.58
CA ASN A 63 -12.83 7.66 28.52
C ASN A 63 -13.15 6.29 27.88
N LEU A 64 -12.24 5.83 27.03
CA LEU A 64 -12.31 4.54 26.33
C LEU A 64 -11.66 3.43 27.17
N ASP A 65 -11.92 2.18 26.79
CA ASP A 65 -11.33 1.01 27.44
C ASP A 65 -9.80 0.98 27.25
N PRO A 66 -9.00 0.94 28.34
CA PRO A 66 -7.54 0.80 28.27
C PRO A 66 -7.05 -0.38 27.42
N GLU A 67 -7.83 -1.48 27.34
CA GLU A 67 -7.47 -2.62 26.48
C GLU A 67 -7.41 -2.26 24.99
N MET A 68 -8.04 -1.15 24.58
CA MET A 68 -7.99 -0.66 23.20
C MET A 68 -6.55 -0.39 22.75
N VAL A 69 -5.69 0.08 23.66
CA VAL A 69 -4.27 0.32 23.35
C VAL A 69 -3.59 -0.97 22.90
N ASP A 70 -3.74 -2.04 23.68
CA ASP A 70 -3.11 -3.32 23.38
C ASP A 70 -3.70 -3.96 22.12
N LYS A 71 -5.01 -3.81 21.89
CA LYS A 71 -5.69 -4.29 20.67
C LYS A 71 -5.17 -3.58 19.41
N TRP A 72 -5.04 -2.26 19.44
CA TRP A 72 -4.53 -1.50 18.29
C TRP A 72 -3.09 -1.88 17.94
N PHE A 73 -2.21 -1.98 18.93
CA PHE A 73 -0.82 -2.42 18.69
C PHE A 73 -0.76 -3.88 18.22
N THR A 74 -1.62 -4.75 18.73
CA THR A 74 -1.71 -6.14 18.26
C THR A 74 -2.19 -6.22 16.80
N TRP A 75 -3.04 -5.30 16.37
CA TRP A 75 -3.61 -5.35 15.02
C TRP A 75 -2.80 -4.63 13.96
N PHE A 76 -2.18 -3.50 14.31
CA PHE A 76 -1.57 -2.61 13.33
C PHE A 76 -0.05 -2.54 13.44
N ASP A 77 0.54 -2.73 14.62
CA ASP A 77 2.01 -2.74 14.79
C ASP A 77 2.57 -4.16 14.64
N MET A 78 2.39 -4.75 13.46
CA MET A 78 2.73 -6.15 13.18
C MET A 78 4.25 -6.42 13.29
N GLU A 79 5.06 -5.42 12.97
CA GLU A 79 6.52 -5.49 13.08
C GLU A 79 7.02 -5.15 14.49
N ASN A 80 6.09 -4.85 15.43
CA ASN A 80 6.37 -4.47 16.81
C ASN A 80 7.42 -3.35 16.91
N THR A 81 7.25 -2.38 16.02
CA THR A 81 8.07 -1.17 15.90
C THR A 81 7.84 -0.21 17.07
N GLY A 82 6.77 -0.41 17.85
CA GLY A 82 6.33 0.48 18.92
C GLY A 82 5.52 1.67 18.43
N HIS A 83 5.19 1.71 17.13
CA HIS A 83 4.47 2.79 16.46
C HIS A 83 3.44 2.18 15.50
N ILE A 84 2.32 2.85 15.29
CA ILE A 84 1.32 2.47 14.29
C ILE A 84 1.28 3.57 13.23
N THR A 85 1.62 3.24 12.01
CA THR A 85 1.63 4.18 10.88
C THR A 85 0.30 4.16 10.12
N ALA A 86 0.02 5.27 9.42
CA ALA A 86 -1.15 5.36 8.55
C ALA A 86 -1.15 4.27 7.47
N ASP A 87 0.03 3.89 6.97
CA ASP A 87 0.17 2.85 5.95
C ASP A 87 -0.18 1.46 6.49
N GLU A 88 0.23 1.14 7.73
CA GLU A 88 -0.14 -0.11 8.40
C GLU A 88 -1.65 -0.22 8.63
N ILE A 89 -2.31 0.88 9.03
CA ILE A 89 -3.77 0.96 9.17
C ILE A 89 -4.43 0.70 7.81
N CYS A 90 -4.00 1.43 6.78
CA CYS A 90 -4.55 1.32 5.42
C CYS A 90 -4.38 -0.09 4.85
N THR A 91 -3.19 -0.66 4.99
CA THR A 91 -2.85 -2.02 4.53
C THR A 91 -3.66 -3.08 5.27
N THR A 92 -3.78 -2.96 6.61
CA THR A 92 -4.49 -3.96 7.43
C THR A 92 -5.99 -3.96 7.16
N LEU A 93 -6.59 -2.77 7.00
CA LEU A 93 -8.01 -2.62 6.72
C LEU A 93 -8.34 -2.76 5.22
N GLY A 94 -7.32 -2.78 4.36
CA GLY A 94 -7.45 -2.73 2.92
C GLY A 94 -8.05 -1.42 2.42
N ILE A 95 -8.01 -0.33 3.18
CA ILE A 95 -8.61 0.96 2.80
C ILE A 95 -7.55 1.92 2.27
N GLY A 96 -7.97 2.88 1.46
CA GLY A 96 -7.11 3.98 1.05
C GLY A 96 -6.98 5.06 2.10
N MET A 97 -5.82 5.70 2.11
CA MET A 97 -5.61 6.93 2.85
C MET A 97 -6.42 8.07 2.23
N ARG A 98 -7.06 8.90 3.06
CA ARG A 98 -7.79 10.08 2.59
C ARG A 98 -6.81 11.15 2.10
N LYS A 99 -7.15 11.82 1.00
CA LYS A 99 -6.26 12.80 0.35
C LYS A 99 -5.91 13.98 1.25
N ASP A 100 -6.89 14.50 1.96
CA ASP A 100 -6.72 15.64 2.87
C ASP A 100 -5.79 15.30 4.03
N TYR A 101 -5.84 14.08 4.54
CA TYR A 101 -4.92 13.59 5.55
C TYR A 101 -3.51 13.39 4.98
N GLN A 102 -3.40 12.74 3.82
CA GLN A 102 -2.13 12.53 3.12
C GLN A 102 -1.39 13.86 2.86
N GLU A 103 -2.11 14.90 2.43
CA GLU A 103 -1.56 16.24 2.21
C GLU A 103 -1.04 16.89 3.51
N LYS A 104 -1.75 16.72 4.64
CA LYS A 104 -1.31 17.24 5.95
C LYS A 104 0.00 16.59 6.40
N VAL A 105 0.07 15.26 6.30
CA VAL A 105 1.26 14.49 6.68
C VAL A 105 2.45 14.87 5.80
N GLU A 106 2.25 14.96 4.48
CA GLU A 106 3.33 15.31 3.55
C GLU A 106 3.82 16.75 3.76
N LYS A 107 2.92 17.70 4.01
CA LYS A 107 3.30 19.07 4.35
C LYS A 107 4.19 19.11 5.59
N LYS A 108 3.88 18.33 6.63
CA LYS A 108 4.69 18.29 7.84
C LYS A 108 6.05 17.63 7.60
N ARG A 109 6.11 16.57 6.80
CA ARG A 109 7.37 15.92 6.36
C ARG A 109 8.26 16.90 5.59
N GLU A 110 7.69 17.71 4.72
CA GLU A 110 8.45 18.72 3.96
C GLU A 110 9.07 19.77 4.88
N GLN A 111 8.34 20.21 5.91
CA GLN A 111 8.88 21.13 6.92
C GLN A 111 10.05 20.53 7.70
N ILE A 112 9.98 19.23 8.03
CA ILE A 112 11.11 18.49 8.64
C ILE A 112 12.29 18.45 7.67
N ARG A 113 12.05 18.11 6.41
CA ARG A 113 13.11 18.00 5.38
C ARG A 113 13.83 19.32 5.13
N LYS A 114 13.09 20.43 5.15
CA LYS A 114 13.64 21.79 5.04
C LYS A 114 14.35 22.25 6.32
N GLY A 115 14.29 21.48 7.40
CA GLY A 115 14.85 21.83 8.70
C GLY A 115 14.08 22.93 9.43
N GLU A 116 12.85 23.23 9.02
CA GLU A 116 11.99 24.23 9.67
C GLU A 116 11.48 23.72 11.02
N ILE A 117 11.28 22.41 11.14
CA ILE A 117 10.91 21.72 12.38
C ILE A 117 11.81 20.50 12.59
N ALA A 118 12.10 20.18 13.85
CA ALA A 118 12.89 18.99 14.17
C ALA A 118 12.08 17.71 13.87
N PRO A 119 12.73 16.63 13.41
CA PRO A 119 12.06 15.33 13.31
C PRO A 119 11.58 14.88 14.71
N PRO A 120 10.41 14.22 14.79
CA PRO A 120 9.96 13.62 16.03
C PRO A 120 11.05 12.68 16.59
N ALA A 121 11.28 12.71 17.91
CA ALA A 121 12.26 11.84 18.55
C ALA A 121 12.01 10.34 18.30
N ASN A 122 10.75 10.00 18.02
CA ASN A 122 10.24 8.65 17.80
C ASN A 122 9.92 8.39 16.31
N ALA A 123 10.41 9.21 15.39
CA ALA A 123 10.10 9.07 13.98
C ALA A 123 10.66 7.73 13.43
N PRO A 124 9.82 6.88 12.80
CA PRO A 124 10.29 5.67 12.15
C PRO A 124 11.38 5.97 11.09
N PRO A 125 12.36 5.09 10.84
CA PRO A 125 13.45 5.35 9.90
C PRO A 125 12.99 5.76 8.49
N GLN A 126 11.82 5.26 8.04
CA GLN A 126 11.22 5.65 6.76
C GLN A 126 10.86 7.15 6.67
N TYR A 127 10.87 7.90 7.78
CA TYR A 127 10.63 9.35 7.85
C TYR A 127 11.90 10.21 7.69
N ALA A 128 13.08 9.61 7.84
CA ALA A 128 14.35 10.30 7.62
C ALA A 128 14.87 10.15 6.19
N ALA A 129 14.34 9.17 5.45
CA ALA A 129 14.65 8.99 4.05
C ALA A 129 13.95 10.09 3.24
N PRO A 130 14.64 10.78 2.31
CA PRO A 130 13.93 11.58 1.32
C PRO A 130 12.88 10.67 0.66
N PRO A 131 11.65 11.16 0.43
CA PRO A 131 10.66 10.34 -0.27
C PRO A 131 11.35 9.79 -1.51
N PRO A 132 11.22 8.48 -1.81
CA PRO A 132 11.64 8.00 -3.12
C PRO A 132 11.03 8.97 -4.13
N LYS A 133 11.75 9.33 -5.20
CA LYS A 133 11.23 10.24 -6.24
C LYS A 133 9.97 9.62 -6.84
N LEU A 134 8.85 9.81 -6.15
CA LEU A 134 7.55 9.33 -6.49
C LEU A 134 7.04 10.36 -7.48
N MET A 135 6.77 9.91 -8.69
CA MET A 135 5.80 10.61 -9.52
C MET A 135 4.52 10.76 -8.68
N GLU A 136 3.99 11.97 -8.61
CA GLU A 136 2.95 12.38 -7.67
C GLU A 136 1.78 11.36 -7.62
N GLY A 137 1.65 10.65 -6.49
CA GLY A 137 0.59 9.67 -6.25
C GLY A 137 0.83 8.23 -6.73
N VAL A 138 2.06 7.85 -7.09
CA VAL A 138 2.44 6.50 -7.56
C VAL A 138 3.34 5.79 -6.55
N ASP A 139 2.87 4.75 -5.87
CA ASP A 139 3.74 3.87 -5.04
C ASP A 139 4.12 2.61 -5.83
N ILE A 140 5.39 2.44 -6.18
CA ILE A 140 5.88 1.22 -6.84
C ILE A 140 6.01 0.11 -5.81
N LEU A 141 5.36 -1.04 -6.05
CA LEU A 141 5.25 -2.15 -5.09
C LEU A 141 6.12 -3.36 -5.45
N HIS A 142 6.96 -3.25 -6.49
CA HIS A 142 7.88 -4.29 -6.91
C HIS A 142 9.34 -3.90 -6.67
N LYS A 143 10.18 -4.85 -6.24
CA LYS A 143 11.59 -4.62 -5.87
C LYS A 143 12.56 -4.73 -7.03
N ASP A 144 12.23 -5.50 -8.07
CA ASP A 144 13.10 -5.63 -9.23
C ASP A 144 12.87 -4.44 -10.15
N GLU A 145 13.97 -3.78 -10.54
CA GLU A 145 13.96 -2.60 -11.41
C GLU A 145 13.12 -2.89 -12.67
N PRO A 146 11.92 -2.30 -12.78
CA PRO A 146 11.14 -2.43 -14.01
C PRO A 146 11.89 -1.69 -15.11
N ASN A 147 11.83 -2.21 -16.34
CA ASN A 147 12.29 -1.46 -17.49
C ASN A 147 11.53 -0.11 -17.51
N SER A 148 12.27 1.00 -17.44
CA SER A 148 11.72 2.33 -17.16
C SER A 148 10.66 2.74 -18.18
N GLU A 149 10.82 2.35 -19.44
CA GLU A 149 9.92 2.73 -20.53
C GLU A 149 8.52 2.13 -20.38
N VAL A 150 8.42 0.82 -20.11
CA VAL A 150 7.13 0.11 -20.04
C VAL A 150 6.36 0.52 -18.78
N LEU A 151 7.07 0.77 -17.68
CA LEU A 151 6.48 1.31 -16.47
C LEU A 151 5.95 2.73 -16.70
N GLU A 152 6.75 3.63 -17.29
CA GLU A 152 6.35 5.01 -17.55
C GLU A 152 5.11 5.07 -18.45
N GLU A 153 5.03 4.23 -19.48
CA GLU A 153 3.85 4.15 -20.35
C GLU A 153 2.62 3.65 -19.59
N ALA A 154 2.75 2.59 -18.79
CA ALA A 154 1.65 2.10 -17.96
C ALA A 154 1.14 3.19 -16.98
N LEU A 155 2.06 3.96 -16.38
CA LEU A 155 1.72 5.07 -15.50
C LEU A 155 0.99 6.21 -16.23
N ASN A 156 1.45 6.58 -17.43
CA ASN A 156 0.79 7.60 -18.25
C ASN A 156 -0.63 7.16 -18.63
N LEU A 157 -0.79 5.91 -19.10
CA LEU A 157 -2.09 5.35 -19.46
C LEU A 157 -3.08 5.41 -18.28
N VAL A 158 -2.65 5.01 -17.08
CA VAL A 158 -3.48 5.08 -15.89
C VAL A 158 -3.78 6.53 -15.51
N ARG A 159 -2.78 7.41 -15.48
CA ARG A 159 -2.95 8.81 -15.06
C ARG A 159 -4.00 9.52 -15.92
N ASP A 160 -3.94 9.28 -17.23
CA ASP A 160 -4.72 10.03 -18.20
C ASP A 160 -6.16 9.50 -18.30
N HIS A 161 -6.37 8.20 -18.10
CA HIS A 161 -7.68 7.55 -18.35
C HIS A 161 -8.41 7.04 -17.11
N GLU A 162 -7.80 6.97 -15.91
CA GLU A 162 -8.44 6.42 -14.71
C GLU A 162 -9.85 7.00 -14.46
N ARG A 163 -10.01 8.31 -14.65
CA ARG A 163 -11.27 9.02 -14.34
C ARG A 163 -12.37 8.82 -15.38
N GLU A 164 -12.04 8.30 -16.56
CA GLU A 164 -12.99 8.07 -17.65
C GLU A 164 -13.82 6.80 -17.43
N TYR A 165 -13.36 5.90 -16.56
CA TYR A 165 -13.96 4.59 -16.35
C TYR A 165 -14.56 4.46 -14.95
N SER A 166 -15.88 4.24 -14.88
CA SER A 166 -16.57 3.97 -13.61
C SER A 166 -16.35 2.54 -13.08
N LYS A 167 -16.03 1.57 -13.96
CA LYS A 167 -15.84 0.16 -13.59
C LYS A 167 -14.39 -0.26 -13.78
N ASP A 168 -13.83 -0.88 -12.74
CA ASP A 168 -12.44 -1.38 -12.69
C ASP A 168 -12.16 -2.35 -13.84
N SER A 169 -13.12 -3.23 -14.17
CA SER A 169 -12.98 -4.19 -15.27
C SER A 169 -12.93 -3.52 -16.65
N SER A 170 -13.66 -2.43 -16.86
CA SER A 170 -13.61 -1.67 -18.11
C SER A 170 -12.26 -0.97 -18.27
N LEU A 171 -11.75 -0.37 -17.18
CA LEU A 171 -10.42 0.24 -17.17
C LEU A 171 -9.33 -0.81 -17.42
N ALA A 172 -9.38 -1.95 -16.72
CA ALA A 172 -8.41 -3.04 -16.90
C ALA A 172 -8.37 -3.54 -18.34
N ARG A 173 -9.54 -3.69 -18.99
CA ARG A 173 -9.61 -4.10 -20.39
C ARG A 173 -8.99 -3.07 -21.33
N TYR A 174 -9.30 -1.78 -21.15
CA TYR A 174 -8.71 -0.70 -21.95
C TYR A 174 -7.18 -0.67 -21.80
N LEU A 175 -6.68 -0.69 -20.57
CA LEU A 175 -5.25 -0.71 -20.27
C LEU A 175 -4.55 -1.92 -20.90
N LYS A 176 -5.16 -3.11 -20.82
CA LYS A 176 -4.67 -4.31 -21.49
C LYS A 176 -4.56 -4.11 -23.00
N GLU A 177 -5.61 -3.58 -23.64
CA GLU A 177 -5.64 -3.34 -25.09
C GLU A 177 -4.52 -2.38 -25.51
N GLN A 178 -4.25 -1.32 -24.74
CA GLN A 178 -3.15 -0.39 -25.02
C GLN A 178 -1.77 -1.03 -24.87
N MET A 179 -1.56 -1.85 -23.84
CA MET A 179 -0.29 -2.56 -23.66
C MET A 179 -0.05 -3.59 -24.77
N GLU A 180 -1.12 -4.27 -25.22
CA GLU A 180 -1.01 -5.23 -26.33
C GLU A 180 -0.69 -4.56 -27.67
N LEU A 181 -1.19 -3.32 -27.88
CA LEU A 181 -0.89 -2.53 -29.07
C LEU A 181 0.58 -2.09 -29.11
N HIS A 182 1.15 -1.65 -28.00
CA HIS A 182 2.52 -1.11 -27.97
C HIS A 182 3.60 -2.18 -27.75
N TYR A 183 3.31 -3.22 -26.96
CA TYR A 183 4.32 -4.17 -26.47
C TYR A 183 4.01 -5.63 -26.81
N GLY A 184 3.08 -5.90 -27.73
CA GLY A 184 2.73 -7.25 -28.20
C GLY A 184 1.70 -7.98 -27.33
N ARG A 185 1.21 -9.13 -27.79
CA ARG A 185 0.04 -9.83 -27.20
C ARG A 185 0.32 -10.48 -25.82
N HIS A 186 -0.74 -10.98 -25.19
CA HIS A 186 -0.72 -11.76 -23.93
C HIS A 186 -0.45 -10.94 -22.66
N TRP A 187 -0.92 -9.70 -22.65
CA TRP A 187 -0.94 -8.91 -21.42
C TRP A 187 -2.11 -9.29 -20.54
N HIS A 188 -1.86 -9.27 -19.24
CA HIS A 188 -2.85 -9.40 -18.20
C HIS A 188 -2.79 -8.13 -17.36
N VAL A 189 -3.95 -7.51 -17.14
CA VAL A 189 -4.07 -6.29 -16.35
C VAL A 189 -5.13 -6.47 -15.28
N ILE A 190 -4.76 -6.13 -14.04
CA ILE A 190 -5.62 -6.18 -12.88
C ILE A 190 -5.69 -4.78 -12.29
N VAL A 191 -6.92 -4.32 -12.07
CA VAL A 191 -7.23 -3.08 -11.35
C VAL A 191 -8.03 -3.49 -10.12
N ALA A 192 -7.56 -3.11 -8.93
CA ALA A 192 -8.25 -3.38 -7.69
C ALA A 192 -8.33 -2.13 -6.81
N SER A 193 -9.45 -1.96 -6.12
CA SER A 193 -9.63 -0.86 -5.16
C SER A 193 -8.89 -1.09 -3.84
N HIS A 194 -8.40 -2.30 -3.60
CA HIS A 194 -7.78 -2.73 -2.34
C HIS A 194 -6.51 -3.54 -2.62
N THR A 195 -5.70 -3.75 -1.58
CA THR A 195 -4.48 -4.56 -1.64
C THR A 195 -4.79 -6.00 -2.05
N MET A 196 -4.00 -6.55 -2.98
CA MET A 196 -4.13 -7.93 -3.43
C MET A 196 -2.75 -8.59 -3.55
N GLY A 197 -2.64 -9.83 -3.09
CA GLY A 197 -1.47 -10.65 -3.32
C GLY A 197 -1.56 -11.37 -4.67
N CYS A 198 -0.44 -11.48 -5.38
CA CYS A 198 -0.36 -12.30 -6.59
C CYS A 198 0.95 -13.10 -6.62
N ALA A 199 0.88 -14.31 -7.17
CA ALA A 199 2.03 -15.14 -7.52
C ALA A 199 1.77 -15.69 -8.92
N VAL A 200 2.45 -15.13 -9.92
CA VAL A 200 2.17 -15.40 -11.33
C VAL A 200 3.47 -15.69 -12.08
N GLY A 201 3.39 -16.58 -13.07
CA GLY A 201 4.45 -16.73 -14.05
C GLY A 201 4.35 -15.61 -15.08
N HIS A 202 5.44 -14.90 -15.32
CA HIS A 202 5.50 -13.80 -16.27
C HIS A 202 6.85 -13.81 -17.00
N GLU A 203 6.91 -13.09 -18.11
CA GLU A 203 8.15 -12.86 -18.83
C GLU A 203 9.04 -11.88 -18.05
N ASP A 204 10.36 -12.09 -18.11
CA ASP A 204 11.33 -11.21 -17.46
C ASP A 204 11.15 -9.76 -17.92
N LYS A 205 11.23 -8.81 -16.98
CA LYS A 205 11.08 -7.36 -17.19
C LYS A 205 9.68 -6.86 -17.60
N TYR A 206 8.70 -7.76 -17.78
CA TYR A 206 7.32 -7.41 -18.12
C TYR A 206 6.36 -7.69 -16.95
N PHE A 207 6.78 -7.37 -15.72
CA PHE A 207 5.93 -7.36 -14.54
C PHE A 207 5.98 -5.98 -13.90
N ILE A 208 4.82 -5.37 -13.75
CA ILE A 208 4.63 -4.02 -13.20
C ILE A 208 3.58 -4.11 -12.11
N HIS A 209 3.93 -3.63 -10.93
CA HIS A 209 3.02 -3.58 -9.78
C HIS A 209 3.18 -2.24 -9.08
N PHE A 210 2.14 -1.42 -9.12
CA PHE A 210 2.12 -0.12 -8.46
C PHE A 210 0.73 0.21 -7.91
N ARG A 211 0.69 1.12 -6.95
CA ARG A 211 -0.52 1.78 -6.49
C ARG A 211 -0.54 3.18 -7.07
N TYR A 212 -1.65 3.56 -7.68
CA TYR A 212 -1.90 4.94 -8.08
C TYR A 212 -3.18 5.42 -7.41
N ARG A 213 -3.07 6.49 -6.62
CA ARG A 213 -4.16 6.97 -5.74
C ARG A 213 -4.70 5.84 -4.85
N ASN A 214 -6.00 5.54 -4.96
CA ASN A 214 -6.70 4.55 -4.14
C ASN A 214 -6.95 3.23 -4.90
N ARG A 215 -6.11 2.92 -5.89
CA ARG A 215 -6.24 1.72 -6.72
C ARG A 215 -4.88 1.07 -6.93
N LEU A 216 -4.88 -0.25 -6.89
CA LEU A 216 -3.77 -1.11 -7.19
C LEU A 216 -3.82 -1.52 -8.66
N TYR A 217 -2.67 -1.53 -9.30
CA TYR A 217 -2.50 -1.90 -10.70
C TYR A 217 -1.41 -2.97 -10.82
N ILE A 218 -1.76 -4.07 -11.46
CA ILE A 218 -0.80 -5.12 -11.83
C ILE A 218 -0.89 -5.30 -13.34
N PHE A 219 0.24 -5.21 -14.02
CA PHE A 219 0.39 -5.55 -15.41
C PHE A 219 1.44 -6.64 -15.52
N TYR A 220 1.14 -7.72 -16.24
CA TYR A 220 2.17 -8.70 -16.59
C TYR A 220 1.94 -9.32 -17.94
N ARG A 221 3.02 -9.67 -18.64
CA ARG A 221 2.97 -10.43 -19.88
C ARG A 221 3.31 -11.90 -19.62
N THR A 222 2.55 -12.80 -20.22
CA THR A 222 2.87 -14.24 -20.18
C THR A 222 3.72 -14.63 -21.38
N PRO A 223 4.69 -15.56 -21.23
CA PRO A 223 5.47 -16.05 -22.35
C PRO A 223 4.55 -16.72 -23.37
N GLN A 224 4.76 -16.46 -24.65
CA GLN A 224 4.06 -17.21 -25.68
C GLN A 224 4.67 -18.62 -25.74
N PRO A 225 3.86 -19.70 -25.75
CA PRO A 225 4.39 -21.02 -26.02
C PRO A 225 5.03 -21.01 -27.41
N ASP A 226 6.30 -21.37 -27.44
CA ASP A 226 7.10 -21.39 -28.66
C ASP A 226 6.42 -22.35 -29.65
N GLN A 227 6.10 -21.88 -30.86
CA GLN A 227 5.45 -22.72 -31.89
C GLN A 227 6.38 -23.83 -32.43
N SER A 228 7.62 -23.89 -31.94
CA SER A 228 8.65 -24.88 -32.27
C SER A 228 8.48 -26.23 -31.58
N ASP A 229 7.68 -26.33 -30.50
CA ASP A 229 7.47 -27.59 -29.76
C ASP A 229 6.35 -28.48 -30.34
N ASN A 230 5.73 -28.09 -31.47
CA ASN A 230 4.79 -28.93 -32.21
C ASN A 230 5.45 -29.76 -33.34
N MET A 231 6.76 -29.98 -33.25
CA MET A 231 7.51 -30.80 -34.21
C MET A 231 8.03 -32.10 -33.57
N PHE A 232 7.13 -32.89 -32.97
CA PHE A 232 7.36 -34.31 -32.69
C PHE A 232 6.08 -35.11 -32.93
#